data_AF-A0A1I6KNZ1-F1
#
_entry.id   AF-A0A1I6KNZ1-F1
#
_cell.length_a   1.000
_cell.length_b   1.000
_cell.length_c   1.000
_cell.angle_alpha   90.00
_cell.angle_beta   90.00
_cell.angle_gamma   90.00
#
_symmetry.space_group_name_H-M   'P 1'
#
loop_
_entity.id
_entity.type
_entity.pdbx_description
1 polymer ?
#
loop_
_entity_poly.entity_id
_entity_poly.type
_entity_poly.pdbx_seq_one_letter_code
_entity_poly.pdbx_strand_id
1 'polypeptide(L)'
;MNAIVHREGVEAGRLDMFVDGAFAFTLTLLVIGGDVIPDSTAKLLHALGGIPAFAACFFQIAFFWHGHVHWRERCPESDAPSRWLSLLLVFFALIFIYPLHMVYASVFNGISPIFPSEFRPANTSDMRILFTCFGLCYACMAGTLTMLFRHAAKRAEREGFDARFAQLGQWKWSVPAAIGLASALVALLIPDSAPGILWMLPGTMYALLFLIGPVTTRFRRRHGLA
;
A
#
# COMPACT_ATOMS: atom_id res chain seq x y z
N MET A 1 -2.40 -7.28 37.49
CA MET A 1 -2.75 -6.79 36.15
C MET A 1 -3.93 -5.83 36.31
N ASN A 2 -3.74 -4.55 36.00
CA ASN A 2 -4.69 -3.46 36.34
C ASN A 2 -5.92 -3.47 35.41
N ALA A 3 -7.11 -3.16 35.91
CA ALA A 3 -8.35 -3.16 35.11
C ALA A 3 -8.29 -2.19 33.90
N ILE A 4 -7.52 -1.11 34.02
CA ILE A 4 -7.28 -0.13 32.94
C ILE A 4 -6.49 -0.78 31.79
N VAL A 5 -5.39 -1.48 32.10
CA VAL A 5 -4.56 -2.20 31.12
C VAL A 5 -5.38 -3.27 30.39
N HIS A 6 -6.28 -3.95 31.11
CA HIS A 6 -7.17 -4.92 30.47
C HIS A 6 -8.14 -4.26 29.49
N ARG A 7 -8.72 -3.10 29.85
CA ARG A 7 -9.64 -2.35 28.99
C ARG A 7 -8.95 -1.80 27.74
N GLU A 8 -7.74 -1.26 27.88
CA GLU A 8 -6.94 -0.75 26.75
C GLU A 8 -6.60 -1.86 25.76
N GLY A 9 -6.25 -3.06 26.25
CA GLY A 9 -6.04 -4.23 25.39
C GLY A 9 -7.29 -4.69 24.63
N VAL A 10 -8.48 -4.60 25.25
CA VAL A 10 -9.76 -4.93 24.58
C VAL A 10 -10.10 -3.89 23.50
N GLU A 11 -9.92 -2.60 23.77
CA GLU A 11 -10.13 -1.54 22.77
C GLU A 11 -9.16 -1.66 21.59
N ALA A 12 -7.89 -2.00 21.86
CA ALA A 12 -6.89 -2.29 20.83
C ALA A 12 -7.31 -3.47 19.94
N GLY A 13 -7.70 -4.59 20.55
CA GLY A 13 -8.17 -5.76 19.81
C GLY A 13 -9.39 -5.47 18.93
N ARG A 14 -10.33 -4.63 19.39
CA ARG A 14 -11.51 -4.22 18.59
C ARG A 14 -11.11 -3.37 17.39
N LEU A 15 -10.17 -2.44 17.56
CA LEU A 15 -9.63 -1.65 16.45
C LEU A 15 -8.95 -2.57 15.43
N ASP A 16 -8.16 -3.53 15.87
CA ASP A 16 -7.46 -4.46 14.99
C ASP A 16 -8.44 -5.31 14.17
N MET A 17 -9.51 -5.82 14.80
CA MET A 17 -10.58 -6.53 14.10
C MET A 17 -11.29 -5.63 13.09
N PHE A 18 -11.50 -4.36 13.39
CA PHE A 18 -12.09 -3.40 12.45
C PHE A 18 -11.17 -3.16 11.25
N VAL A 19 -9.87 -2.97 11.48
CA VAL A 19 -8.87 -2.79 10.42
C VAL A 19 -8.82 -4.05 9.53
N ASP A 20 -8.75 -5.24 10.12
CA ASP A 20 -8.76 -6.51 9.37
C ASP A 20 -10.04 -6.66 8.53
N GLY A 21 -11.19 -6.37 9.14
CA GLY A 21 -12.48 -6.40 8.44
C GLY A 21 -12.54 -5.41 7.28
N ALA A 22 -12.00 -4.20 7.44
CA ALA A 22 -12.00 -3.19 6.40
C ALA A 22 -11.05 -3.53 5.24
N PHE A 23 -9.88 -4.11 5.51
CA PHE A 23 -8.98 -4.61 4.46
C PHE A 23 -9.59 -5.79 3.71
N ALA A 24 -10.20 -6.75 4.41
CA ALA A 24 -10.92 -7.86 3.78
C ALA A 24 -12.09 -7.35 2.92
N PHE A 25 -12.87 -6.40 3.44
CA PHE A 25 -13.97 -5.76 2.70
C PHE A 25 -13.48 -5.06 1.44
N THR A 26 -12.39 -4.27 1.54
CA THR A 26 -11.76 -3.60 0.40
C THR A 26 -11.39 -4.59 -0.71
N LEU A 27 -10.82 -5.75 -0.36
CA LEU A 27 -10.47 -6.80 -1.31
C LEU A 27 -11.71 -7.42 -1.97
N THR A 28 -12.81 -7.59 -1.23
CA THR A 28 -14.07 -8.12 -1.79
C THR A 28 -14.79 -7.13 -2.71
N LEU A 29 -14.74 -5.82 -2.41
CA LEU A 29 -15.29 -4.78 -3.30
C LEU A 29 -14.64 -4.82 -4.68
N LEU A 30 -13.33 -5.12 -4.72
CA LEU A 30 -12.61 -5.27 -5.97
C LEU A 30 -13.09 -6.47 -6.81
N VAL A 31 -13.42 -7.60 -6.17
CA VAL A 31 -13.91 -8.81 -6.86
C VAL A 31 -15.34 -8.62 -7.37
N ILE A 32 -16.20 -8.03 -6.55
CA ILE A 32 -17.65 -7.97 -6.81
C ILE A 32 -18.02 -6.79 -7.73
N GLY A 33 -17.13 -5.81 -7.91
CA GLY A 33 -17.37 -4.64 -8.77
C GLY A 33 -17.50 -4.92 -10.28
N GLY A 34 -17.34 -6.18 -10.73
CA GLY A 34 -17.61 -6.57 -12.11
C GLY A 34 -19.10 -6.73 -12.36
N ASP A 35 -19.78 -5.67 -12.78
CA ASP A 35 -21.26 -5.53 -12.86
C ASP A 35 -21.99 -6.51 -13.79
N VAL A 36 -21.31 -7.46 -14.45
CA VAL A 36 -21.95 -8.32 -15.47
C VAL A 36 -21.55 -9.78 -15.29
N ILE A 37 -22.52 -10.61 -14.88
CA ILE A 37 -22.40 -12.07 -14.95
C ILE A 37 -22.28 -12.45 -16.44
N PRO A 38 -21.21 -13.14 -16.86
CA PRO A 38 -21.00 -13.46 -18.26
C PRO A 38 -22.09 -14.42 -18.77
N ASP A 39 -22.83 -13.97 -19.78
CA ASP A 39 -23.88 -14.74 -20.48
C ASP A 39 -23.35 -15.60 -21.64
N SER A 40 -22.03 -15.57 -21.88
CA SER A 40 -21.37 -16.24 -22.99
C SER A 40 -19.92 -16.60 -22.65
N THR A 41 -19.40 -17.64 -23.31
CA THR A 41 -18.01 -18.11 -23.12
C THR A 41 -16.98 -17.01 -23.41
N ALA A 42 -17.23 -16.16 -24.41
CA ALA A 42 -16.35 -15.05 -24.74
C ALA A 42 -16.28 -14.01 -23.60
N LYS A 43 -17.42 -13.63 -23.01
CA LYS A 43 -17.45 -12.72 -21.85
C LYS A 43 -16.80 -13.37 -20.63
N LEU A 44 -16.97 -14.68 -20.42
CA LEU A 44 -16.31 -15.41 -19.34
C LEU A 44 -14.77 -15.38 -19.50
N LEU A 45 -14.26 -15.71 -20.68
CA LEU A 45 -12.81 -15.66 -20.95
C LEU A 45 -12.24 -14.25 -20.79
N HIS A 46 -12.98 -13.22 -21.24
CA HIS A 46 -12.62 -11.82 -21.04
C HIS A 46 -12.53 -11.48 -19.55
N ALA A 47 -13.52 -11.88 -18.74
CA ALA A 47 -13.51 -11.66 -17.29
C ALA A 47 -12.34 -12.40 -16.59
N LEU A 48 -12.08 -13.66 -16.96
CA LEU A 48 -10.94 -14.43 -16.45
C LEU A 48 -9.58 -13.80 -16.81
N GLY A 49 -9.50 -13.09 -17.93
CA GLY A 49 -8.34 -12.28 -18.30
C GLY A 49 -8.01 -11.19 -17.28
N GLY A 50 -8.96 -10.72 -16.47
CA GLY A 50 -8.73 -9.71 -15.43
C GLY A 50 -8.04 -10.23 -14.16
N ILE A 51 -7.93 -11.56 -13.99
CA ILE A 51 -7.37 -12.19 -12.80
C ILE A 51 -5.94 -11.70 -12.46
N PRO A 52 -5.01 -11.52 -13.41
CA PRO A 52 -3.66 -11.04 -13.09
C PRO A 52 -3.64 -9.63 -12.49
N ALA A 53 -4.44 -8.71 -13.03
CA ALA A 53 -4.57 -7.36 -12.50
C ALA A 53 -5.18 -7.37 -11.10
N PHE A 54 -6.23 -8.17 -10.91
CA PHE A 54 -6.82 -8.41 -9.59
C PHE A 54 -5.80 -8.96 -8.59
N ALA A 55 -5.04 -9.99 -8.97
CA ALA A 55 -4.03 -10.61 -8.12
C ALA A 55 -2.95 -9.60 -7.68
N ALA A 56 -2.47 -8.77 -8.60
CA ALA A 56 -1.50 -7.72 -8.28
C ALA A 56 -2.06 -6.70 -7.27
N CYS A 57 -3.31 -6.26 -7.44
CA CYS A 57 -4.00 -5.40 -6.47
C CYS A 57 -4.12 -6.07 -5.10
N PHE A 58 -4.58 -7.32 -5.09
CA PHE A 58 -4.77 -8.11 -3.89
C PHE A 58 -3.46 -8.20 -3.09
N PHE A 59 -2.36 -8.60 -3.75
CA PHE A 59 -1.07 -8.73 -3.08
C PHE A 59 -0.53 -7.40 -2.56
N GLN A 60 -0.73 -6.30 -3.29
CA GLN A 60 -0.33 -4.98 -2.82
C GLN A 60 -1.12 -4.53 -1.59
N ILE A 61 -2.44 -4.70 -1.58
CA ILE A 61 -3.28 -4.34 -0.43
C ILE A 61 -2.97 -5.25 0.77
N ALA A 62 -2.81 -6.55 0.52
CA ALA A 62 -2.39 -7.52 1.54
C ALA A 62 -0.99 -7.19 2.10
N PHE A 63 -0.08 -6.66 1.28
CA PHE A 63 1.24 -6.21 1.73
C PHE A 63 1.14 -5.07 2.76
N PHE A 64 0.29 -4.06 2.52
CA PHE A 64 0.05 -2.98 3.49
C PHE A 64 -0.66 -3.47 4.75
N TRP A 65 -1.67 -4.34 4.60
CA TRP A 65 -2.33 -4.99 5.72
C TRP A 65 -1.33 -5.76 6.59
N HIS A 66 -0.48 -6.59 5.99
CA HIS A 66 0.55 -7.34 6.70
C HIS A 66 1.54 -6.40 7.42
N GLY A 67 1.82 -5.22 6.86
CA GLY A 67 2.57 -4.17 7.54
C GLY A 67 1.93 -3.68 8.84
N HIS A 68 0.61 -3.50 8.82
CA HIS A 68 -0.17 -3.14 10.01
C HIS A 68 -0.20 -4.30 11.02
N VAL A 69 -0.42 -5.54 10.57
CA VAL A 69 -0.34 -6.74 11.43
C VAL A 69 1.01 -6.82 12.15
N HIS A 70 2.11 -6.62 11.41
CA HIS A 70 3.45 -6.66 11.99
C HIS A 70 3.67 -5.57 13.04
N TRP A 71 3.10 -4.38 12.84
CA TRP A 71 3.14 -3.28 13.79
C TRP A 71 2.36 -3.60 15.07
N ARG A 72 1.08 -4.00 14.97
CA ARG A 72 0.23 -4.26 16.14
C ARG A 72 0.72 -5.41 17.02
N GLU A 73 1.32 -6.46 16.42
CA GLU A 73 1.87 -7.61 17.18
C GLU A 73 2.96 -7.20 18.19
N ARG A 74 3.62 -6.06 17.99
CA ARG A 74 4.70 -5.57 18.87
C ARG A 74 4.32 -4.27 19.57
N CYS A 75 3.14 -3.72 19.28
CA CYS A 75 2.63 -2.49 19.86
C CYS A 75 1.16 -2.70 20.26
N PRO A 76 0.88 -3.55 21.28
CA PRO A 76 -0.48 -3.98 21.62
C PRO A 76 -1.34 -2.89 22.29
N GLU A 77 -0.73 -1.78 22.69
CA GLU A 77 -1.43 -0.69 23.36
C GLU A 77 -1.96 0.33 22.35
N SER A 78 -3.28 0.55 22.35
CA SER A 78 -3.96 1.47 21.44
C SER A 78 -4.09 2.86 22.05
N ASP A 79 -3.19 3.75 21.69
CA ASP A 79 -3.31 5.17 22.00
C ASP A 79 -4.01 5.95 20.88
N ALA A 80 -4.44 7.18 21.16
CA ALA A 80 -5.22 7.98 20.21
C ALA A 80 -4.51 8.21 18.86
N PRO A 81 -3.20 8.54 18.81
CA PRO A 81 -2.47 8.65 17.54
C PRO A 81 -2.48 7.36 16.73
N SER A 82 -2.20 6.21 17.35
CA SER A 82 -2.17 4.92 16.65
C SER A 82 -3.55 4.52 16.12
N ARG A 83 -4.61 4.85 16.87
CA ARG A 83 -6.00 4.68 16.44
C ARG A 83 -6.29 5.48 15.18
N TRP A 84 -6.01 6.79 15.20
CA TRP A 84 -6.28 7.66 14.04
C TRP A 84 -5.46 7.28 12.83
N LEU A 85 -4.18 6.93 13.00
CA LEU A 85 -3.34 6.45 11.90
C LEU A 85 -3.84 5.12 11.33
N SER A 86 -4.32 4.20 12.16
CA SER A 86 -4.91 2.94 11.68
C SER A 86 -6.20 3.17 10.87
N LEU A 87 -7.06 4.07 11.34
CA LEU A 87 -8.26 4.48 10.61
C LEU A 87 -7.91 5.20 9.30
N LEU A 88 -6.87 6.03 9.30
CA LEU A 88 -6.36 6.70 8.11
C LEU A 88 -5.82 5.71 7.08
N LEU A 89 -5.14 4.64 7.53
CA LEU A 89 -4.69 3.56 6.65
C LEU A 89 -5.87 2.86 5.97
N VAL A 90 -6.92 2.55 6.73
CA VAL A 90 -8.16 1.97 6.20
C VAL A 90 -8.82 2.90 5.18
N PHE A 91 -8.94 4.19 5.51
CA PHE A 91 -9.48 5.20 4.60
C PHE A 91 -8.73 5.23 3.27
N PHE A 92 -7.39 5.18 3.29
CA PHE A 92 -6.59 5.11 2.08
C PHE A 92 -6.77 3.80 1.32
N ALA A 93 -6.84 2.65 2.00
CA ALA A 93 -7.08 1.37 1.35
C ALA A 93 -8.40 1.38 0.55
N LEU A 94 -9.46 1.93 1.15
CA LEU A 94 -10.79 2.03 0.51
C LEU A 94 -10.80 2.95 -0.71
N ILE A 95 -10.12 4.10 -0.64
CA ILE A 95 -10.09 5.05 -1.76
C ILE A 95 -9.21 4.56 -2.91
N PHE A 96 -8.06 3.94 -2.60
CA PHE A 96 -7.07 3.60 -3.62
C PHE A 96 -7.31 2.27 -4.30
N ILE A 97 -8.24 1.43 -3.86
CA ILE A 97 -8.49 0.12 -4.46
C ILE A 97 -8.84 0.20 -5.96
N TYR A 98 -9.70 1.13 -6.36
CA TYR A 98 -10.09 1.30 -7.77
C TYR A 98 -8.97 1.90 -8.63
N PRO A 99 -8.33 3.03 -8.24
CA PRO A 99 -7.16 3.53 -8.96
C PRO A 99 -6.07 2.48 -9.13
N LEU A 100 -5.85 1.67 -8.10
CA LEU A 100 -4.86 0.60 -8.12
C LEU A 100 -5.19 -0.46 -9.17
N HIS A 101 -6.46 -0.87 -9.23
CA HIS A 101 -6.94 -1.80 -10.25
C HIS A 101 -6.79 -1.26 -11.66
N MET A 102 -7.16 0.00 -11.88
CA MET A 102 -7.01 0.65 -13.19
C MET A 102 -5.56 0.62 -13.65
N VAL A 103 -4.62 0.96 -12.77
CA VAL A 103 -3.18 0.94 -13.09
C VAL A 103 -2.73 -0.46 -13.49
N TYR A 104 -3.01 -1.47 -12.67
CA TYR A 104 -2.57 -2.83 -12.96
C TYR A 104 -3.23 -3.40 -14.21
N ALA A 105 -4.53 -3.16 -14.41
CA ALA A 105 -5.24 -3.57 -15.63
C ALA A 105 -4.60 -2.93 -16.87
N SER A 106 -4.30 -1.63 -16.85
CA SER A 106 -3.59 -0.95 -17.95
C SER A 106 -2.17 -1.52 -18.19
N VAL A 107 -1.43 -1.85 -17.13
CA VAL A 107 -0.09 -2.46 -17.24
C VAL A 107 -0.16 -3.83 -17.91
N PHE A 108 -1.05 -4.72 -17.45
CA PHE A 108 -1.21 -6.05 -18.05
C PHE A 108 -1.71 -5.95 -19.50
N ASN A 109 -2.67 -5.07 -19.78
CA ASN A 109 -3.13 -4.83 -21.15
C ASN A 109 -2.00 -4.35 -22.09
N GLY A 110 -1.07 -3.54 -21.57
CA GLY A 110 0.12 -3.11 -22.30
C GLY A 110 1.11 -4.25 -22.64
N ILE A 111 1.09 -5.36 -21.87
CA ILE A 111 1.87 -6.57 -22.18
C ILE A 111 1.18 -7.37 -23.28
N SER A 112 -0.14 -7.56 -23.18
CA SER A 112 -0.92 -8.25 -24.19
C SER A 112 -2.38 -7.79 -24.18
N PRO A 113 -2.99 -7.54 -25.36
CA PRO A 113 -4.41 -7.14 -25.47
C PRO A 113 -5.41 -8.17 -24.93
N ILE A 114 -4.99 -9.40 -24.66
CA ILE A 114 -5.82 -10.45 -24.05
C ILE A 114 -6.26 -10.09 -22.63
N PHE A 115 -5.48 -9.26 -21.94
CA PHE A 115 -5.82 -8.80 -20.59
C PHE A 115 -6.75 -7.59 -20.72
N PRO A 116 -7.96 -7.65 -20.15
CA PRO A 116 -8.92 -6.55 -20.23
C PRO A 116 -8.41 -5.36 -19.42
N SER A 117 -8.67 -4.17 -19.93
CA SER A 117 -8.57 -2.93 -19.16
C SER A 117 -9.71 -2.01 -19.55
N GLU A 118 -10.50 -1.61 -18.56
CA GLU A 118 -11.57 -0.62 -18.69
C GLU A 118 -10.99 0.78 -18.90
N PHE A 119 -9.82 1.05 -18.32
CA PHE A 119 -9.14 2.33 -18.44
C PHE A 119 -8.06 2.28 -19.52
N ARG A 120 -8.34 2.94 -20.64
CA ARG A 120 -7.38 3.15 -21.73
C ARG A 120 -6.95 4.62 -21.73
N PRO A 121 -5.72 4.94 -21.29
CA PRO A 121 -5.24 6.31 -21.33
C PRO A 121 -5.21 6.79 -22.78
N ALA A 122 -6.02 7.79 -23.11
CA ALA A 122 -6.13 8.31 -24.48
C ALA A 122 -5.09 9.40 -24.77
N ASN A 123 -4.64 10.08 -23.72
CA ASN A 123 -3.70 11.20 -23.80
C ASN A 123 -2.65 11.13 -22.67
N THR A 124 -1.63 12.00 -22.75
CA THR A 124 -0.56 12.10 -21.74
C THR A 124 -1.07 12.56 -20.37
N SER A 125 -2.16 13.34 -20.34
CA SER A 125 -2.79 13.77 -19.08
C SER A 125 -3.42 12.60 -18.33
N ASP A 126 -4.06 11.67 -19.02
CA ASP A 126 -4.63 10.45 -18.42
C ASP A 126 -3.53 9.59 -17.82
N MET A 127 -2.40 9.42 -18.53
CA MET A 127 -1.22 8.73 -18.02
C MET A 127 -0.66 9.42 -16.79
N ARG A 128 -0.54 10.75 -16.81
CA ARG A 128 -0.09 11.56 -15.67
C ARG A 128 -0.95 11.33 -14.44
N ILE A 129 -2.27 11.39 -14.60
CA ILE A 129 -3.22 11.16 -13.51
C ILE A 129 -3.06 9.74 -12.97
N LEU A 130 -3.00 8.73 -13.85
CA LEU A 130 -2.88 7.33 -13.46
C LEU A 130 -1.60 7.06 -12.65
N PHE A 131 -0.44 7.49 -13.14
CA PHE A 131 0.83 7.31 -12.42
C PHE A 131 0.92 8.16 -11.14
N THR A 132 0.35 9.37 -11.14
CA THR A 132 0.29 10.19 -9.93
C THR A 132 -0.56 9.52 -8.85
N CYS A 133 -1.74 9.01 -9.20
CA CYS A 133 -2.60 8.26 -8.30
C CYS A 133 -1.90 7.01 -7.75
N PHE A 134 -1.18 6.27 -8.59
CA PHE A 134 -0.41 5.11 -8.16
C PHE A 134 0.74 5.47 -7.19
N GLY A 135 1.45 6.56 -7.49
CA GLY A 135 2.45 7.18 -6.60
C GLY A 135 1.89 7.54 -5.23
N LEU A 136 0.75 8.24 -5.24
CA LEU A 136 0.06 8.67 -4.03
C LEU A 136 -0.46 7.49 -3.20
N CYS A 137 -0.94 6.41 -3.82
CA CYS A 137 -1.34 5.20 -3.11
C CYS A 137 -0.19 4.68 -2.22
N TYR A 138 0.99 4.48 -2.80
CA TYR A 138 2.18 4.06 -2.05
C TYR A 138 2.60 5.10 -1.02
N ALA A 139 2.68 6.37 -1.39
CA ALA A 139 3.12 7.45 -0.50
C ALA A 139 2.22 7.56 0.74
N CYS A 140 0.90 7.52 0.54
CA CYS A 140 -0.08 7.63 1.62
C CYS A 140 -0.12 6.37 2.49
N MET A 141 -0.26 5.17 1.90
CA MET A 141 -0.39 3.94 2.68
C MET A 141 0.90 3.59 3.42
N ALA A 142 2.05 3.60 2.73
CA ALA A 142 3.35 3.36 3.37
C ALA A 142 3.74 4.51 4.31
N GLY A 143 3.34 5.75 4.00
CA GLY A 143 3.54 6.91 4.86
C GLY A 143 2.83 6.73 6.20
N THR A 144 1.58 6.28 6.19
CA THR A 144 0.83 5.99 7.43
C THR A 144 1.49 4.90 8.26
N LEU A 145 1.97 3.81 7.64
CA LEU A 145 2.74 2.78 8.35
C LEU A 145 4.06 3.33 8.90
N THR A 146 4.76 4.17 8.14
CA THR A 146 5.98 4.86 8.61
C THR A 146 5.69 5.71 9.84
N MET A 147 4.56 6.42 9.86
CA MET A 147 4.14 7.24 10.99
C MET A 147 3.76 6.38 12.20
N LEU A 148 3.08 5.24 12.02
CA LEU A 148 2.76 4.28 13.09
C LEU A 148 4.03 3.76 13.76
N PHE A 149 4.99 3.29 12.96
CA PHE A 149 6.26 2.80 13.48
C PHE A 149 7.12 3.90 14.12
N ARG A 150 7.13 5.11 13.55
CA ARG A 150 7.82 6.27 14.14
C ARG A 150 7.23 6.65 15.49
N HIS A 151 5.91 6.63 15.59
CA HIS A 151 5.19 6.91 16.82
C HIS A 151 5.52 5.87 17.90
N ALA A 152 5.47 4.58 17.55
CA ALA A 152 5.88 3.50 18.44
C ALA A 152 7.34 3.62 18.90
N ALA A 153 8.26 4.01 18.01
CA ALA A 153 9.67 4.21 18.36
C ALA A 153 9.86 5.34 19.38
N LYS A 154 9.24 6.50 19.14
CA LYS A 154 9.29 7.64 20.07
C LYS A 154 8.68 7.32 21.43
N ARG A 155 7.63 6.49 21.43
CA ARG A 155 6.98 6.05 22.66
C ARG A 155 7.88 5.12 23.47
N ALA A 156 8.45 4.10 22.83
CA ALA A 156 9.40 3.19 23.46
C ALA A 156 10.61 3.94 24.06
N GLU A 157 11.15 4.93 23.34
CA GLU A 157 12.24 5.79 23.84
C GLU A 157 11.84 6.57 25.11
N ARG A 158 10.62 7.11 25.16
CA ARG A 158 10.11 7.85 26.33
C ARG A 158 9.89 6.98 27.55
N GLU A 159 9.47 5.73 27.33
CA GLU A 159 9.18 4.76 28.39
C GLU A 159 10.42 3.94 28.78
N GLY A 160 11.56 4.15 28.12
CA GLY A 160 12.81 3.43 28.39
C GLY A 160 12.86 2.00 27.85
N PHE A 161 11.97 1.65 26.92
CA PHE A 161 11.90 0.34 26.26
C PHE A 161 12.75 0.31 24.97
N ASP A 162 12.99 -0.90 24.45
CA ASP A 162 13.75 -1.09 23.22
C ASP A 162 12.98 -0.63 21.97
N ALA A 163 13.37 0.53 21.43
CA ALA A 163 12.75 1.12 20.24
C ALA A 163 13.26 0.53 18.91
N ARG A 164 14.28 -0.35 18.91
CA ARG A 164 14.97 -0.78 17.68
C ARG A 164 14.05 -1.48 16.69
N PHE A 165 13.11 -2.28 17.18
CA PHE A 165 12.09 -2.92 16.34
C PHE A 165 11.26 -1.87 15.59
N ALA A 166 10.76 -0.88 16.32
CA ALA A 166 9.91 0.15 15.77
C ALA A 166 10.67 1.08 14.79
N GLN A 167 11.93 1.42 15.13
CA GLN A 167 12.82 2.16 14.23
C GLN A 167 13.10 1.38 12.94
N LEU A 168 13.36 0.07 13.02
CA LEU A 168 13.55 -0.78 11.83
C LEU A 168 12.28 -0.80 10.97
N GLY A 169 11.10 -0.92 11.58
CA GLY A 169 9.81 -0.83 10.87
C GLY A 169 9.62 0.52 10.18
N GLN A 170 9.96 1.63 10.86
CA GLN A 170 9.92 2.96 10.28
C GLN A 170 10.79 3.05 9.03
N TRP A 171 12.04 2.58 9.09
CA TRP A 171 12.94 2.59 7.93
C TRP A 171 12.42 1.72 6.79
N LYS A 172 11.89 0.52 7.10
CA LYS A 172 11.28 -0.38 6.11
C LYS A 172 10.18 0.31 5.31
N TRP A 173 9.24 0.95 6.00
CA TRP A 173 8.07 1.57 5.37
C TRP A 173 8.36 2.94 4.75
N SER A 174 9.42 3.62 5.20
CA SER A 174 9.84 4.89 4.59
C SER A 174 10.30 4.75 3.13
N VAL A 175 10.85 3.58 2.76
CA VAL A 175 11.31 3.28 1.41
C VAL A 175 10.15 3.29 0.38
N PRO A 176 9.10 2.45 0.52
CA PRO A 176 7.95 2.51 -0.38
C PRO A 176 7.24 3.86 -0.36
N ALA A 177 7.20 4.55 0.78
CA ALA A 177 6.61 5.89 0.87
C ALA A 177 7.39 6.91 0.02
N ALA A 178 8.72 6.91 0.12
CA ALA A 178 9.59 7.80 -0.64
C ALA A 178 9.57 7.49 -2.14
N ILE A 179 9.57 6.21 -2.51
CA ILE A 179 9.46 5.76 -3.91
C ILE A 179 8.12 6.22 -4.50
N GLY A 180 7.01 6.02 -3.79
CA GLY A 180 5.68 6.45 -4.23
C GLY A 180 5.61 7.97 -4.44
N LEU A 181 6.14 8.74 -3.48
CA LEU A 181 6.18 10.19 -3.59
C LEU A 181 7.06 10.64 -4.77
N ALA A 182 8.24 10.05 -4.92
CA ALA A 182 9.13 10.37 -6.03
C ALA A 182 8.51 9.99 -7.39
N SER A 183 7.82 8.85 -7.47
CA SER A 183 7.10 8.43 -8.68
C SER A 183 5.99 9.40 -9.05
N ALA A 184 5.18 9.85 -8.08
CA ALA A 184 4.17 10.88 -8.29
C ALA A 184 4.77 12.21 -8.77
N LEU A 185 5.87 12.65 -8.15
CA LEU A 185 6.56 13.88 -8.55
C LEU A 185 7.13 13.78 -9.96
N VAL A 186 7.77 12.65 -10.31
CA VAL A 186 8.27 12.43 -11.67
C VAL A 186 7.12 12.45 -12.67
N ALA A 187 6.00 11.77 -12.38
CA ALA A 187 4.82 11.81 -13.23
C ALA A 187 4.30 13.23 -13.45
N LEU A 188 4.28 14.09 -12.42
CA LEU A 188 3.85 15.48 -12.52
C LEU A 188 4.84 16.39 -13.26
N LEU A 189 6.14 16.07 -13.23
CA LEU A 189 7.19 16.91 -13.80
C LEU A 189 7.57 16.54 -15.24
N ILE A 190 7.20 15.35 -15.74
CA ILE A 190 7.45 14.96 -17.14
C ILE A 190 6.72 15.93 -18.09
N PRO A 191 7.41 16.59 -19.04
CA PRO A 191 6.77 17.43 -20.04
C PRO A 191 5.86 16.63 -20.98
N ASP A 192 4.76 17.21 -21.45
CA ASP A 192 3.85 16.53 -22.40
C ASP A 192 4.52 16.22 -23.76
N SER A 193 5.58 16.96 -24.11
CA SER A 193 6.42 16.72 -25.28
C SER A 193 7.44 15.59 -25.11
N ALA A 194 7.52 14.97 -23.92
CA ALA A 194 8.48 13.93 -23.66
C ALA A 194 8.17 12.65 -24.48
N PRO A 195 9.20 11.97 -25.01
CA PRO A 195 8.99 10.72 -25.74
C PRO A 195 8.35 9.65 -24.86
N GLY A 196 7.53 8.78 -25.47
CA GLY A 196 6.74 7.76 -24.77
C GLY A 196 7.54 6.86 -23.81
N ILE A 197 8.83 6.62 -24.10
CA ILE A 197 9.72 5.83 -23.23
C ILE A 197 9.89 6.45 -21.83
N LEU A 198 9.88 7.79 -21.69
CA LEU A 198 10.00 8.44 -20.38
C LEU A 198 8.76 8.24 -19.52
N TRP A 199 7.59 8.00 -20.10
CA TRP A 199 6.37 7.71 -19.36
C TRP A 199 6.40 6.33 -18.68
N MET A 200 7.37 5.47 -19.02
CA MET A 200 7.61 4.23 -18.26
C MET A 200 8.37 4.48 -16.95
N LEU A 201 9.05 5.63 -16.79
CA LEU A 201 9.89 5.91 -15.63
C LEU A 201 9.14 5.82 -14.30
N PRO A 202 7.98 6.49 -14.09
CA PRO A 202 7.25 6.42 -12.83
C PRO A 202 6.91 4.98 -12.41
N GLY A 203 6.55 4.13 -13.36
CA GLY A 203 6.28 2.71 -13.13
C GLY A 203 7.54 1.90 -12.79
N THR A 204 8.65 2.14 -13.48
CA THR A 204 9.91 1.41 -13.22
C THR A 204 10.56 1.74 -11.88
N MET A 205 10.25 2.91 -11.29
CA MET A 205 10.76 3.29 -9.96
C MET A 205 10.36 2.30 -8.86
N TYR A 206 9.26 1.58 -9.03
CA TYR A 206 8.83 0.55 -8.08
C TYR A 206 9.71 -0.70 -8.09
N ALA A 207 10.54 -0.90 -9.12
CA ALA A 207 11.60 -1.91 -9.05
C ALA A 207 12.51 -1.64 -7.84
N LEU A 208 12.73 -0.38 -7.46
CA LEU A 208 13.54 0.01 -6.31
C LEU A 208 12.99 -0.46 -4.95
N LEU A 209 11.79 -1.06 -4.90
CA LEU A 209 11.31 -1.73 -3.69
C LEU A 209 12.25 -2.85 -3.22
N PHE A 210 13.09 -3.43 -4.10
CA PHE A 210 14.13 -4.38 -3.69
C PHE A 210 15.11 -3.77 -2.65
N LEU A 211 15.25 -2.45 -2.59
CA LEU A 211 16.11 -1.74 -1.64
C LEU A 211 15.67 -1.87 -0.18
N ILE A 212 14.44 -2.35 0.10
CA ILE A 212 13.98 -2.63 1.47
C ILE A 212 14.94 -3.62 2.16
N GLY A 213 15.42 -4.65 1.46
CA GLY A 213 16.38 -5.63 2.01
C GLY A 213 17.74 -5.02 2.39
N PRO A 214 18.44 -4.32 1.47
CA PRO A 214 19.68 -3.60 1.76
C PRO A 214 19.54 -2.55 2.88
N VAL A 215 18.45 -1.79 2.91
CA VAL A 215 18.22 -0.77 3.95
C VAL A 215 18.08 -1.40 5.33
N THR A 216 17.32 -2.50 5.42
CA THR A 216 17.12 -3.21 6.70
C THR A 216 18.37 -3.91 7.20
N THR A 217 19.14 -4.52 6.31
CA THR A 217 20.42 -5.15 6.66
C THR A 217 21.45 -4.12 7.11
N ARG A 218 21.53 -2.97 6.43
CA ARG A 218 22.40 -1.85 6.85
C ARG A 218 22.02 -1.31 8.23
N PHE A 219 20.73 -1.16 8.51
CA PHE A 219 20.25 -0.77 9.84
C PHE A 219 20.65 -1.79 10.91
N ARG A 220 20.39 -3.09 10.67
CA ARG A 220 20.76 -4.17 11.60
C ARG A 220 22.26 -4.20 11.91
N ARG A 221 23.11 -4.01 10.88
CA ARG A 221 24.57 -3.92 11.06
C ARG A 221 24.99 -2.71 11.89
N ARG A 222 24.38 -1.54 11.67
CA ARG A 222 24.70 -0.31 12.43
C ARG A 222 24.32 -0.41 13.91
N HIS A 223 23.30 -1.20 14.25
CA HIS A 223 22.79 -1.34 15.62
C HIS A 223 23.15 -2.68 16.29
N GLY A 224 24.07 -3.46 15.72
CA GLY A 224 24.56 -4.71 16.32
C GLY A 224 23.50 -5.81 16.48
N LEU A 225 22.50 -5.84 15.61
CA LEU A 225 21.37 -6.80 15.62
C LEU A 225 21.58 -7.98 14.65
N ALA A 226 22.84 -8.27 14.29
CA ALA A 226 23.22 -9.26 13.29
C ALA A 226 23.69 -10.56 13.95
#